data_AF-A0A401QZW5-F1
#
_entry.id   AF-A0A401QZW5-F1
#
_cell.length_a   1.000
_cell.length_b   1.000
_cell.length_c   1.000
_cell.angle_alpha   90.00
_cell.angle_beta   90.00
_cell.angle_gamma   90.00
#
_symmetry.space_group_name_H-M   'P 1'
#
loop_
_entity.id
_entity.type
_entity.pdbx_description
1 polymer ?
#
loop_
_entity_poly.entity_id
_entity_poly.type
_entity_poly.pdbx_seq_one_letter_code
_entity_poly.pdbx_strand_id
1 'polypeptide(L)'
;MRRATTALVEEYWQAQERIGVQIASQSLAQWSRVNPHSLEESGAAWLAWMLALVRRERRRSRDQAAAFYRLYRALETGHTVPPLSGEYVGETTTLGALREDWADQADTIRAPEPDDGEEIRLEGFDWPEEPEESHDRAAVASLVSQGPAKVRQHLDQADADESPGKT
;
A
#
# COMPACT_ATOMS: atom_id res chain seq x y z
N MET A 1 3.59 -19.48 -19.09
CA MET A 1 2.58 -19.18 -18.04
C MET A 1 3.12 -19.35 -16.63
N ARG A 2 3.27 -20.55 -16.05
CA ARG A 2 3.63 -20.72 -14.61
C ARG A 2 4.87 -19.93 -14.13
N ARG A 3 5.89 -19.76 -15.00
CA ARG A 3 7.09 -18.96 -14.69
C ARG A 3 6.83 -17.45 -14.68
N ALA A 4 5.95 -16.97 -15.57
CA ALA A 4 5.58 -15.56 -15.66
C ALA A 4 4.73 -15.14 -14.45
N THR A 5 3.82 -16.00 -14.00
CA THR A 5 2.99 -15.72 -12.83
C THR A 5 3.76 -15.80 -11.52
N THR A 6 4.77 -16.68 -11.39
CA THR A 6 5.72 -16.62 -10.25
C THR A 6 6.50 -15.30 -10.22
N ALA A 7 7.06 -14.87 -11.35
CA ALA A 7 7.82 -13.61 -11.41
C ALA A 7 6.93 -12.41 -11.04
N LEU A 8 5.70 -12.37 -11.56
CA LEU A 8 4.74 -11.32 -11.23
C LEU A 8 4.40 -11.28 -9.73
N VAL A 9 4.26 -12.44 -9.07
CA VAL A 9 4.04 -12.50 -7.61
C VAL A 9 5.24 -11.94 -6.85
N GLU A 10 6.46 -12.27 -7.25
CA GLU A 10 7.67 -11.74 -6.63
C GLU A 10 7.78 -10.22 -6.79
N GLU A 11 7.52 -9.70 -8.00
CA GLU A 11 7.47 -8.25 -8.26
C GLU A 11 6.40 -7.56 -7.42
N TYR A 12 5.24 -8.19 -7.25
CA TYR A 12 4.18 -7.66 -6.39
C TYR A 12 4.60 -7.51 -4.94
N TRP A 13 5.26 -8.53 -4.37
CA TRP A 13 5.79 -8.44 -3.01
C TRP A 13 6.82 -7.32 -2.87
N GLN A 14 7.74 -7.19 -3.83
CA GLN A 14 8.72 -6.10 -3.83
C GLN A 14 8.08 -4.71 -3.97
N ALA A 15 7.00 -4.58 -4.75
CA ALA A 15 6.24 -3.34 -4.87
C ALA A 15 5.56 -2.96 -3.54
N GLN A 16 4.95 -3.92 -2.84
CA GLN A 16 4.33 -3.71 -1.53
C GLN A 16 5.37 -3.37 -0.46
N GLU A 17 6.52 -4.04 -0.46
CA GLU A 17 7.64 -3.73 0.45
C GLU A 17 8.12 -2.28 0.28
N ARG A 18 8.24 -1.80 -0.97
CA ARG A 18 8.61 -0.41 -1.26
C ARG A 18 7.62 0.59 -0.66
N ILE A 19 6.31 0.33 -0.74
CA ILE A 19 5.29 1.14 -0.08
C ILE A 19 5.53 1.16 1.44
N GLY A 20 5.72 -0.01 2.06
CA GLY A 20 5.95 -0.12 3.50
C GLY A 20 7.18 0.67 3.98
N VAL A 21 8.32 0.51 3.29
CA VAL A 21 9.56 1.24 3.58
C VAL A 21 9.39 2.74 3.37
N GLN A 22 8.69 3.15 2.32
CA GLN A 22 8.42 4.56 2.02
C GLN A 22 7.53 5.21 3.10
N ILE A 23 6.50 4.51 3.59
CA ILE A 23 5.67 4.99 4.71
C ILE A 23 6.52 5.14 5.96
N ALA A 24 7.29 4.09 6.33
CA ALA A 24 8.06 4.08 7.57
C ALA A 24 9.11 5.21 7.60
N SER A 25 9.87 5.37 6.50
CA SER A 25 10.88 6.42 6.37
C SER A 25 10.28 7.82 6.45
N GLN A 26 9.18 8.08 5.73
CA GLN A 26 8.50 9.36 5.78
C GLN A 26 7.92 9.66 7.16
N SER A 27 7.36 8.66 7.83
CA SER A 27 6.81 8.76 9.19
C SER A 27 7.89 9.16 10.20
N LEU A 28 9.04 8.50 10.14
CA LEU A 28 10.21 8.82 10.99
C LEU A 28 10.73 10.22 10.72
N ALA A 29 10.85 10.62 9.45
CA ALA A 29 11.29 11.96 9.08
C ALA A 29 10.37 13.06 9.66
N GLN A 30 9.05 12.81 9.69
CA GLN A 30 8.08 13.75 10.25
C GLN A 30 8.09 13.86 11.76
N TRP A 31 8.62 12.86 12.48
CA TRP A 31 8.71 12.91 13.94
C TRP A 31 9.47 14.15 14.43
N SER A 32 10.48 14.58 13.67
CA SER A 32 11.24 15.81 13.94
C SER A 32 10.39 17.09 14.05
N ARG A 33 9.15 17.09 13.54
CA ARG A 33 8.22 18.23 13.61
C ARG A 33 7.40 18.28 14.90
N VAL A 34 7.44 17.24 15.73
CA VAL A 34 6.79 17.24 17.04
C VAL A 34 7.64 18.07 18.00
N ASN A 35 7.07 19.15 18.53
CA ASN A 35 7.74 20.06 19.44
C ASN A 35 7.31 19.78 20.89
N PRO A 36 8.23 19.41 21.79
CA PRO A 36 7.92 19.16 23.20
C PRO A 36 7.27 20.36 23.91
N HIS A 37 7.56 21.58 23.48
CA HIS A 37 7.04 22.81 24.08
C HIS A 37 5.63 23.18 23.58
N SER A 38 5.16 22.55 22.51
CA SER A 38 3.82 22.73 21.94
C SER A 38 3.24 21.39 21.50
N LEU A 39 3.29 20.40 22.41
CA LEU A 39 3.00 19.01 22.12
C LEU A 39 1.57 18.78 21.60
N GLU A 40 0.59 19.51 22.13
CA GLU A 40 -0.81 19.40 21.70
C GLU A 40 -0.99 19.82 20.24
N GLU A 41 -0.51 21.01 19.87
CA GLU A 41 -0.61 21.54 18.51
C GLU A 41 0.25 20.74 17.52
N SER A 42 1.53 20.54 17.84
CA SER A 42 2.47 19.85 16.96
C SER A 42 2.18 18.36 16.82
N GLY A 43 1.68 17.72 17.89
CA GLY A 43 1.22 16.33 17.86
C GLY A 43 -0.04 16.14 17.03
N ALA A 44 -1.02 17.05 17.14
CA ALA A 44 -2.22 17.01 16.32
C ALA A 44 -1.91 17.21 14.83
N ALA A 45 -1.02 18.17 14.51
CA ALA A 45 -0.57 18.41 13.14
C ALA A 45 0.19 17.20 12.56
N TRP A 46 1.08 16.59 13.35
CA TRP A 46 1.78 15.36 12.97
C TRP A 46 0.80 14.21 12.70
N LEU A 47 -0.19 14.00 13.59
CA LEU A 47 -1.18 12.95 13.43
C LEU A 47 -2.03 13.15 12.17
N ALA A 48 -2.51 14.37 11.92
CA ALA A 48 -3.28 14.68 10.72
C ALA A 48 -2.48 14.39 9.44
N TRP A 49 -1.19 14.75 9.45
CA TRP A 49 -0.28 14.44 8.35
C TRP A 49 -0.08 12.93 8.18
N MET A 50 0.13 12.18 9.26
CA MET A 50 0.30 10.73 9.24
C MET A 50 -0.92 10.01 8.67
N LEU A 51 -2.12 10.43 9.06
CA LEU A 51 -3.37 9.87 8.51
C LEU A 51 -3.49 10.16 7.01
N ALA A 52 -3.15 11.36 6.57
CA ALA A 52 -3.14 11.70 5.14
C ALA A 52 -2.15 10.84 4.34
N LEU A 53 -0.94 10.62 4.88
CA LEU A 53 0.05 9.71 4.28
C LEU A 53 -0.50 8.29 4.16
N VAL A 54 -1.02 7.73 5.26
CA VAL A 54 -1.55 6.35 5.28
C VAL A 54 -2.71 6.17 4.30
N ARG A 55 -3.64 7.14 4.23
CA ARG A 55 -4.74 7.10 3.24
C ARG A 55 -4.21 7.07 1.80
N ARG A 56 -3.24 7.94 1.49
CA ARG A 56 -2.62 7.99 0.16
C ARG A 56 -1.99 6.64 -0.21
N GLU A 57 -1.20 6.07 0.69
CA GLU A 57 -0.49 4.84 0.40
C GLU A 57 -1.39 3.59 0.41
N ARG A 58 -2.51 3.61 1.17
CA ARG A 58 -3.56 2.59 1.06
C ARG A 58 -4.21 2.57 -0.32
N ARG A 59 -4.56 3.75 -0.86
CA ARG A 59 -5.07 3.85 -2.23
C ARG A 59 -4.06 3.31 -3.24
N ARG A 60 -2.80 3.74 -3.15
CA ARG A 60 -1.71 3.22 -4.00
C ARG A 60 -1.54 1.69 -3.89
N SER A 61 -1.58 1.13 -2.67
CA SER A 61 -1.48 -0.31 -2.45
C SER A 61 -2.67 -1.06 -3.07
N ARG A 62 -3.88 -0.49 -2.98
CA ARG A 62 -5.10 -1.04 -3.59
C ARG A 62 -5.04 -1.01 -5.12
N ASP A 63 -4.59 0.10 -5.70
CA ASP A 63 -4.42 0.24 -7.16
C ASP A 63 -3.40 -0.78 -7.68
N GLN A 64 -2.25 -0.93 -6.99
CA GLN A 64 -1.27 -1.99 -7.27
C GLN A 64 -1.86 -3.39 -7.19
N ALA A 65 -2.63 -3.70 -6.13
CA ALA A 65 -3.24 -5.02 -5.96
C ALA A 65 -4.26 -5.32 -7.07
N ALA A 66 -5.03 -4.33 -7.51
CA ALA A 66 -5.97 -4.48 -8.60
C ALA A 66 -5.26 -4.73 -9.94
N ALA A 67 -4.22 -3.96 -10.28
CA ALA A 67 -3.44 -4.16 -11.49
C ALA A 67 -2.76 -5.55 -11.51
N PHE A 68 -2.14 -5.94 -10.39
CA PHE A 68 -1.57 -7.28 -10.20
C PHE A 68 -2.62 -8.37 -10.43
N TYR A 69 -3.78 -8.27 -9.77
CA TYR A 69 -4.83 -9.28 -9.86
C TYR A 69 -5.36 -9.42 -11.29
N ARG A 70 -5.56 -8.30 -11.98
CA ARG A 70 -6.02 -8.26 -13.37
C ARG A 70 -5.04 -8.95 -14.32
N LEU A 71 -3.74 -8.65 -14.19
CA LEU A 71 -2.70 -9.27 -15.02
C LEU A 71 -2.51 -10.75 -14.66
N TYR A 72 -2.44 -11.09 -13.38
CA TYR A 72 -2.31 -12.46 -12.91
C TYR A 72 -3.44 -13.35 -13.45
N ARG A 73 -4.69 -12.86 -13.37
CA ARG A 73 -5.86 -13.57 -13.88
C ARG A 73 -5.80 -13.77 -15.39
N ALA A 74 -5.38 -12.73 -16.14
CA ALA A 74 -5.21 -12.82 -17.58
C ALA A 74 -4.17 -13.89 -17.96
N LEU A 75 -3.02 -13.91 -17.28
CA LEU A 75 -1.95 -14.88 -17.53
C LEU A 75 -2.33 -16.32 -17.15
N GLU A 76 -3.16 -16.52 -16.12
CA GLU A 76 -3.57 -17.86 -15.67
C GLU A 76 -4.79 -18.40 -16.42
N THR A 77 -5.72 -17.52 -16.84
CA THR A 77 -7.04 -17.93 -17.33
C THR A 77 -7.42 -17.39 -18.71
N GLY A 78 -6.65 -16.48 -19.29
CA GLY A 78 -7.00 -15.75 -20.52
C GLY A 78 -8.14 -14.74 -20.35
N HIS A 79 -8.59 -14.50 -19.12
CA HIS A 79 -9.69 -13.60 -18.77
C HIS A 79 -9.27 -12.65 -17.66
N THR A 80 -9.89 -11.47 -17.59
CA THR A 80 -9.60 -10.48 -16.55
C THR A 80 -10.86 -9.80 -16.04
N VAL A 81 -10.69 -8.88 -15.09
CA VAL A 81 -11.75 -8.06 -14.50
C VAL A 81 -11.62 -6.59 -14.92
N PRO A 82 -12.68 -5.78 -14.77
CA PRO A 82 -12.64 -4.37 -15.12
C PRO A 82 -11.63 -3.58 -14.27
N PRO A 83 -11.16 -2.43 -14.76
CA PRO A 83 -10.31 -1.54 -13.98
C PRO A 83 -10.95 -1.15 -12.65
N LEU A 84 -10.12 -1.01 -11.61
CA LEU A 84 -10.59 -0.56 -10.30
C LEU A 84 -11.20 0.85 -10.33
N SER A 85 -10.73 1.70 -11.25
CA SER A 85 -11.24 3.06 -11.45
C SER A 85 -12.72 3.13 -11.83
N GLY A 86 -13.31 2.01 -12.27
CA GLY A 86 -14.66 1.97 -12.82
C GLY A 86 -14.76 2.57 -14.22
N GLU A 87 -13.64 2.93 -14.85
CA GLU A 87 -13.62 3.42 -16.23
C GLU A 87 -14.11 2.32 -17.19
N TYR A 88 -14.98 2.70 -18.12
CA TYR A 88 -15.47 1.80 -19.13
C TYR A 88 -14.39 1.54 -20.19
N VAL A 89 -13.89 0.31 -20.25
CA VAL A 89 -12.86 -0.12 -21.21
C VAL A 89 -13.38 -1.10 -22.27
N GLY A 90 -14.70 -1.24 -22.40
CA GLY A 90 -15.32 -2.21 -23.32
C GLY A 90 -15.38 -3.64 -22.77
N GLU A 91 -15.61 -4.61 -23.67
CA GLU A 91 -15.71 -6.04 -23.33
C GLU A 91 -14.36 -6.76 -23.35
N THR A 92 -13.33 -6.13 -23.92
CA THR A 92 -12.00 -6.70 -24.10
C THR A 92 -10.91 -5.67 -23.82
N THR A 93 -9.74 -6.16 -23.41
CA THR A 93 -8.49 -5.39 -23.29
C THR A 93 -7.38 -6.22 -23.94
N THR A 94 -6.14 -5.73 -23.95
CA THR A 94 -4.99 -6.52 -24.40
C THR A 94 -4.10 -6.92 -23.24
N LEU A 95 -3.36 -8.02 -23.39
CA LEU A 95 -2.37 -8.45 -22.40
C LEU A 95 -1.28 -7.39 -22.21
N GLY A 96 -0.88 -6.71 -23.28
CA GLY A 96 0.06 -5.58 -23.23
C GLY A 96 -0.45 -4.40 -22.41
N ALA A 97 -1.74 -4.07 -22.50
CA ALA A 97 -2.34 -3.02 -21.67
C ALA A 97 -2.35 -3.38 -20.19
N LEU A 98 -2.56 -4.65 -19.84
CA LEU A 98 -2.49 -5.13 -18.46
C LEU A 98 -1.05 -5.14 -17.91
N ARG A 99 -0.07 -5.47 -18.76
CA ARG A 99 1.35 -5.37 -18.41
C ARG A 99 1.80 -3.92 -18.22
N GLU A 100 1.32 -3.00 -19.06
CA GLU A 100 1.57 -1.56 -18.93
C GLU A 100 0.99 -1.03 -17.61
N ASP A 101 -0.28 -1.33 -17.32
CA ASP A 101 -0.94 -0.95 -16.07
C ASP A 101 -0.15 -1.48 -14.85
N TRP A 102 0.30 -2.73 -14.89
CA TRP A 102 1.17 -3.27 -13.84
C TRP A 102 2.50 -2.51 -13.72
N ALA A 103 3.18 -2.25 -14.84
CA ALA A 103 4.48 -1.56 -14.85
C ALA A 103 4.37 -0.14 -14.27
N ASP A 104 3.31 0.59 -14.61
CA ASP A 104 3.00 1.91 -14.06
C ASP A 104 2.78 1.84 -12.55
N GLN A 105 1.98 0.88 -12.08
CA GLN A 105 1.70 0.73 -10.64
C GLN A 105 2.92 0.25 -9.85
N ALA A 106 3.74 -0.62 -10.43
CA ALA A 106 4.96 -1.16 -9.83
C ALA A 106 6.17 -0.21 -9.96
N ASP A 107 6.03 0.91 -10.69
CA ASP A 107 7.14 1.82 -11.01
C ASP A 107 8.33 1.04 -11.60
N THR A 108 8.04 0.24 -12.62
CA THR A 108 9.03 -0.56 -13.36
C THR A 108 9.01 -0.21 -14.84
N ILE A 109 10.16 -0.38 -15.49
CA ILE A 109 10.27 -0.23 -16.94
C ILE A 109 10.05 -1.61 -17.56
N ARG A 110 9.04 -1.73 -18.41
CA ARG A 110 8.80 -2.97 -19.17
C ARG A 110 9.34 -2.88 -20.59
N ALA A 111 9.68 -4.04 -21.15
CA ALA A 111 9.90 -4.20 -22.58
C ALA A 111 8.63 -4.81 -23.21
N PRO A 112 8.31 -4.50 -24.48
CA PRO A 112 7.23 -5.15 -25.19
C PRO A 112 7.43 -6.67 -25.28
N GLU A 113 6.37 -7.43 -25.10
CA GLU A 113 6.36 -8.90 -25.27
C GLU A 113 5.64 -9.31 -26.56
N PRO A 114 5.99 -10.45 -27.18
CA PRO A 114 5.39 -10.87 -28.46
C PRO A 114 3.87 -11.07 -28.43
N ASP A 115 3.32 -11.37 -27.26
CA ASP A 115 1.90 -11.62 -26.99
C ASP A 115 1.16 -10.39 -26.44
N ASP A 116 1.77 -9.20 -26.44
CA ASP A 116 1.12 -7.97 -25.95
C ASP A 116 -0.17 -7.63 -26.71
N GLY A 117 -0.30 -8.08 -27.95
CA GLY A 117 -1.51 -7.91 -28.76
C GLY A 117 -2.61 -8.92 -28.48
N GLU A 118 -2.40 -9.89 -27.59
CA GLU A 118 -3.41 -10.90 -27.25
C GLU A 118 -4.62 -10.24 -26.59
N GLU A 119 -5.80 -10.52 -27.14
CA GLU A 119 -7.07 -10.01 -26.63
C GLU A 119 -7.50 -10.80 -25.39
N ILE A 120 -7.77 -10.08 -24.30
CA ILE A 120 -8.19 -10.60 -23.02
C ILE A 120 -9.64 -10.15 -22.77
N ARG A 121 -10.52 -11.11 -22.53
CA ARG A 121 -11.92 -10.84 -22.26
C ARG A 121 -12.13 -10.34 -20.82
N LEU A 122 -12.94 -9.29 -20.67
CA LEU A 122 -13.38 -8.82 -19.36
C LEU A 122 -14.61 -9.61 -18.90
N GLU A 123 -14.58 -10.03 -17.64
CA GLU A 123 -15.73 -10.60 -16.95
C GLU A 123 -16.34 -9.59 -15.99
N GLY A 124 -17.66 -9.63 -15.82
CA GLY A 124 -18.34 -8.80 -14.83
C GLY A 124 -17.82 -9.08 -13.42
N PHE A 125 -17.28 -8.06 -12.77
CA PHE A 125 -16.77 -8.14 -11.41
C PHE A 125 -17.00 -6.80 -10.71
N ASP A 126 -17.47 -6.87 -9.48
CA ASP A 126 -17.70 -5.70 -8.64
C ASP A 126 -16.60 -5.61 -7.59
N TRP A 127 -15.83 -4.52 -7.63
CA TRP A 127 -14.75 -4.32 -6.67
C TRP A 127 -15.34 -3.94 -5.32
N PRO A 128 -14.84 -4.52 -4.20
CA PRO A 128 -15.32 -4.15 -2.88
C PRO A 128 -15.11 -2.65 -2.63
N GLU A 129 -16.11 -1.96 -2.09
CA GLU A 129 -16.02 -0.54 -1.76
C GLU A 129 -14.93 -0.27 -0.72
N GLU A 130 -14.30 0.93 -0.76
CA GLU A 130 -13.40 1.33 0.33
C GLU A 130 -14.21 1.73 1.55
N PRO A 131 -13.99 1.14 2.74
CA PRO A 131 -14.64 1.63 3.94
C PRO A 131 -13.82 2.79 4.52
N GLU A 132 -13.81 3.93 3.82
CA GLU A 132 -12.98 5.12 4.12
C GLU A 132 -13.11 5.57 5.59
N GLU A 133 -14.34 5.63 6.12
CA GLU A 133 -14.58 6.10 7.49
C GLU A 133 -14.18 5.12 8.60
N SER A 134 -14.12 3.82 8.31
CA SER A 134 -13.92 2.80 9.35
C SER A 134 -12.45 2.71 9.76
N HIS A 135 -11.54 2.84 8.80
CA HIS A 135 -10.12 2.60 9.04
C HIS A 135 -9.45 3.77 9.76
N ASP A 136 -9.90 5.00 9.53
CA ASP A 136 -9.37 6.17 10.22
C ASP A 136 -9.86 6.23 11.66
N ARG A 137 -11.15 5.95 11.88
CA ARG A 137 -11.69 5.83 13.24
C ARG A 137 -11.00 4.72 14.02
N ALA A 138 -10.78 3.56 13.40
CA ALA A 138 -10.03 2.47 14.02
C ALA A 138 -8.57 2.87 14.31
N ALA A 139 -7.89 3.54 13.38
CA ALA A 139 -6.51 4.00 13.58
C ALA A 139 -6.42 5.03 14.71
N VAL A 140 -7.30 6.03 14.73
CA VAL A 140 -7.38 7.05 15.78
C VAL A 140 -7.73 6.41 17.12
N ALA A 141 -8.74 5.53 17.17
CA ALA A 141 -9.12 4.83 18.38
C ALA A 141 -7.97 3.96 18.91
N SER A 142 -7.24 3.28 18.03
CA SER A 142 -6.07 2.47 18.41
C SER A 142 -4.92 3.36 18.91
N LEU A 143 -4.65 4.51 18.27
CA LEU A 143 -3.62 5.46 18.71
C LEU A 143 -3.96 6.09 20.07
N VAL A 144 -5.22 6.47 20.29
CA VAL A 144 -5.66 7.06 21.56
C VAL A 144 -5.67 6.03 22.69
N SER A 145 -6.10 4.79 22.40
CA SER A 145 -6.18 3.73 23.42
C SER A 145 -4.83 3.07 23.71
N GLN A 146 -4.07 2.74 22.68
CA GLN A 146 -2.83 1.97 22.81
C GLN A 146 -1.58 2.84 22.80
N GLY A 147 -1.63 4.06 22.23
CA GLY A 147 -0.48 4.95 22.13
C GLY A 147 0.13 5.28 23.49
N PRO A 148 -0.64 5.78 24.47
CA PRO A 148 -0.12 6.07 25.80
C PRO A 148 0.46 4.84 26.52
N ALA A 149 -0.15 3.66 26.33
CA ALA A 149 0.31 2.41 26.92
C ALA A 149 1.62 1.92 26.29
N LYS A 150 1.74 1.98 24.95
CA LYS A 150 2.96 1.66 24.21
C LYS A 150 4.10 2.61 24.52
N VAL A 151 3.83 3.92 24.62
CA VAL A 151 4.84 4.91 25.00
C VAL A 151 5.38 4.64 26.39
N ARG A 152 4.52 4.35 27.37
CA ARG A 152 4.96 3.94 28.72
C ARG A 152 5.81 2.68 28.67
N GLN A 153 5.36 1.65 27.96
CA GLN A 153 6.13 0.40 27.81
C GLN A 153 7.53 0.64 27.22
N HIS A 154 7.66 1.52 26.22
CA HIS A 154 8.95 1.83 25.61
C HIS A 154 9.85 2.69 26.51
N LEU A 155 9.28 3.62 27.29
CA LEU A 155 10.04 4.38 28.29
C LEU A 155 10.55 3.47 29.41
N ASP A 156 9.70 2.58 29.92
CA ASP A 156 10.06 1.61 30.96
C ASP A 156 11.16 0.66 30.47
N GLN A 157 11.14 0.27 29.18
CA GLN A 157 12.20 -0.52 28.54
C GLN A 157 13.50 0.28 28.38
N ALA A 158 13.44 1.55 27.98
CA ALA A 158 14.62 2.39 27.84
C ALA A 158 15.30 2.68 29.19
N ASP A 159 14.53 2.95 30.24
CA ASP A 159 15.04 3.13 31.61
C ASP A 159 15.69 1.84 32.16
N ALA A 160 15.15 0.68 31.79
CA ALA A 160 15.72 -0.62 32.13
C ALA A 160 17.04 -0.89 31.38
N ASP A 161 17.11 -0.52 30.09
CA ASP A 161 18.30 -0.69 29.23
C ASP A 161 19.41 0.34 29.53
N GLU A 162 19.10 1.51 30.13
CA GLU A 162 20.09 2.47 30.63
C GLU A 162 20.63 2.13 32.03
N SER A 163 20.03 1.16 32.73
CA SER A 163 20.43 0.72 34.07
C SER A 163 21.43 -0.48 34.19
N PRO A 164 22.21 -0.92 33.17
CA PRO A 164 23.16 -2.01 33.37
C PRO A 164 24.45 -1.47 34.00
N GLY A 165 24.46 -1.30 35.33
CA GLY A 165 25.71 -1.09 36.06
C GLY A 165 25.64 -0.16 37.27
N LYS A 166 24.85 -0.51 38.29
CA LYS A 166 25.10 -0.05 39.67
C LYS A 166 24.87 -1.21 40.65
N THR A 167 25.85 -2.10 40.72
CA THR A 167 26.15 -2.94 41.89
C THR A 167 27.65 -3.09 41.99
#